data_AF-A0A098S2E2-F1
#
_entry.id   AF-A0A098S2E2-F1
#
_cell.length_a   1.000
_cell.length_b   1.000
_cell.length_c   1.000
_cell.angle_alpha   90.00
_cell.angle_beta   90.00
_cell.angle_gamma   90.00
#
_symmetry.space_group_name_H-M   'P 1'
#
loop_
_entity.id
_entity.type
_entity.pdbx_description
1 polymer ?
#
loop_
_entity_poly.entity_id
_entity_poly.type
_entity_poly.pdbx_seq_one_letter_code
_entity_poly.pdbx_strand_id
1 'polypeptide(L)'
;MSALVFDRCEAQTAQDIQYLEERRNTIFDNLQPIYESVKQLLRKEPLFEDLEPFLDCEADRADIQERAFERFLKRIDDKLGILPRHAAAALGKIPDDVLEVVGAWEQYYNGPTSKDPKKYWSDTKQKFRPLPVTEKEKEGIAARNIIYVKDQERAQLLDYARLVSNALNYASEHHHIKTYPGSFFEDNPHLQPLMTWEQTEAVYGKRFVFKPKVQGLTFRDSAYTAFDEG
;
A
#
# COMPACT_ATOMS: atom_id res chain seq x y z
N MET A 1 16.47 -38.29 5.26
CA MET A 1 16.20 -36.90 4.87
C MET A 1 15.07 -36.42 5.76
N SER A 2 15.27 -35.40 6.59
CA SER A 2 14.15 -34.75 7.28
C SER A 2 13.27 -34.12 6.19
N ALA A 3 11.96 -34.33 6.27
CA ALA A 3 11.03 -33.63 5.40
C ALA A 3 11.22 -32.12 5.63
N LEU A 4 11.31 -31.33 4.54
CA LEU A 4 11.33 -29.88 4.62
C LEU A 4 10.05 -29.43 5.33
N VAL A 5 10.18 -28.87 6.53
CA VAL A 5 9.03 -28.41 7.32
C VAL A 5 8.74 -26.96 6.92
N PHE A 6 7.66 -26.75 6.18
CA PHE A 6 7.09 -25.42 5.97
C PHE A 6 6.08 -25.19 7.09
N ASP A 7 6.37 -24.25 7.98
CA ASP A 7 5.48 -23.92 9.09
C ASP A 7 5.05 -22.45 9.04
N ARG A 8 3.81 -22.19 9.45
CA ARG A 8 3.26 -20.84 9.52
C ARG A 8 3.87 -20.11 10.71
N CYS A 9 4.44 -18.95 10.48
CA CYS A 9 4.83 -18.08 11.57
C CYS A 9 3.58 -17.37 12.13
N GLU A 10 2.86 -18.04 13.04
CA GLU A 10 1.63 -17.53 13.65
C GLU A 10 1.87 -16.19 14.36
N ALA A 11 3.00 -16.07 15.08
CA ALA A 11 3.38 -14.82 15.76
C ALA A 11 3.59 -13.65 14.78
N GLN A 12 4.26 -13.88 13.65
CA GLN A 12 4.44 -12.86 12.62
C GLN A 12 3.12 -12.53 11.92
N THR A 13 2.29 -13.54 11.66
CA THR A 13 0.96 -13.37 11.07
C THR A 13 0.08 -12.49 11.96
N ALA A 14 0.08 -12.73 13.27
CA ALA A 14 -0.62 -11.89 14.24
C ALA A 14 -0.07 -10.46 14.26
N GLN A 15 1.26 -10.30 14.24
CA GLN A 15 1.90 -8.98 14.22
C GLN A 15 1.58 -8.18 12.95
N ASP A 16 1.58 -8.82 11.78
CA ASP A 16 1.28 -8.19 10.50
C ASP A 16 -0.19 -7.77 10.41
N ILE A 17 -1.11 -8.59 10.94
CA ILE A 17 -2.53 -8.25 11.04
C ILE A 17 -2.72 -7.04 11.96
N GLN A 18 -2.09 -7.05 13.14
CA GLN A 18 -2.15 -5.94 14.08
C GLN A 18 -1.61 -4.64 13.46
N TYR A 19 -0.48 -4.71 12.74
CA TYR A 19 0.08 -3.56 12.04
C TYR A 19 -0.87 -3.00 10.97
N LEU A 20 -1.54 -3.86 10.21
CA LEU A 20 -2.54 -3.45 9.23
C LEU A 20 -3.74 -2.75 9.91
N GLU A 21 -4.22 -3.30 11.03
CA GLU A 21 -5.30 -2.69 11.83
C GLU A 21 -4.90 -1.31 12.36
N GLU A 22 -3.72 -1.20 12.96
CA GLU A 22 -3.17 0.06 13.48
C GLU A 22 -3.00 1.11 12.38
N ARG A 23 -2.49 0.71 11.20
CA ARG A 23 -2.35 1.59 10.05
C ARG A 23 -3.71 2.10 9.56
N ARG A 24 -4.71 1.23 9.43
CA ARG A 24 -6.07 1.61 8.99
C ARG A 24 -6.75 2.54 9.98
N ASN A 25 -6.58 2.29 11.28
CA ASN A 25 -7.08 3.19 12.32
C ASN A 25 -6.40 4.56 12.23
N THR A 26 -5.08 4.60 12.03
CA THR A 26 -4.35 5.86 11.86
C THR A 26 -4.82 6.64 10.63
N ILE A 27 -5.06 5.96 9.50
CA ILE A 27 -5.63 6.60 8.30
C ILE A 27 -7.00 7.19 8.61
N PHE A 28 -7.88 6.43 9.27
CA PHE A 28 -9.19 6.91 9.69
C PHE A 28 -9.09 8.13 10.63
N ASP A 29 -8.21 8.08 11.62
CA ASP A 29 -7.98 9.16 12.57
C ASP A 29 -7.47 10.43 11.88
N ASN A 30 -6.69 10.30 10.80
CA ASN A 30 -6.22 11.43 9.99
C ASN A 30 -7.30 12.00 9.04
N LEU A 31 -8.25 11.17 8.59
CA LEU A 31 -9.36 11.61 7.72
C LEU A 31 -10.44 12.40 8.50
N GLN A 32 -10.61 12.11 9.79
CA GLN A 32 -11.63 12.75 10.61
C GLN A 32 -11.43 14.28 10.77
N PRO A 33 -10.21 14.81 11.04
CA PRO A 33 -9.94 16.24 11.06
C PRO A 33 -10.30 16.96 9.76
N ILE A 34 -10.06 16.33 8.59
CA ILE A 34 -10.43 16.92 7.29
C ILE A 34 -11.95 17.07 7.21
N TYR A 35 -12.69 16.01 7.56
CA TYR A 35 -14.14 16.05 7.56
C TYR A 35 -14.70 17.16 8.47
N GLU A 36 -14.22 17.27 9.72
CA GLU A 36 -14.69 18.29 10.65
C GLU A 36 -14.33 19.71 10.18
N SER A 37 -13.12 19.91 9.64
CA SER A 37 -12.66 21.21 9.14
C SER A 37 -13.47 21.64 7.91
N VAL A 38 -13.75 20.73 6.98
CA VAL A 38 -14.58 21.02 5.80
C VAL A 38 -16.04 21.26 6.19
N LYS A 39 -16.57 20.51 7.16
CA LYS A 39 -17.90 20.76 7.72
C LYS A 39 -18.01 22.16 8.33
N GLN A 40 -17.00 22.58 9.09
CA GLN A 40 -16.92 23.93 9.64
C GLN A 40 -16.83 24.99 8.53
N LEU A 41 -16.01 24.74 7.50
CA LEU A 41 -15.88 25.59 6.33
C LEU A 41 -17.21 25.76 5.60
N LEU A 42 -17.95 24.68 5.36
CA LEU A 42 -19.21 24.71 4.61
C LEU A 42 -20.44 25.07 5.44
N ARG A 43 -20.36 24.99 6.78
CA ARG A 43 -21.48 25.16 7.74
C ARG A 43 -22.65 24.20 7.48
N LYS A 44 -22.34 23.01 6.94
CA LYS A 44 -23.30 21.92 6.68
C LYS A 44 -22.57 20.58 6.69
N GLU A 45 -23.32 19.48 6.78
CA GLU A 45 -22.76 18.14 6.58
C GLU A 45 -22.23 18.00 5.14
N PRO A 46 -20.93 17.71 4.94
CA PRO A 46 -20.35 17.56 3.61
C PRO A 46 -20.69 16.19 3.01
N LEU A 47 -20.85 16.16 1.69
CA LEU A 47 -20.85 14.91 0.92
C LEU A 47 -19.42 14.54 0.52
N PHE A 48 -19.19 13.31 0.05
CA PHE A 48 -17.85 12.89 -0.40
C PHE A 48 -17.28 13.80 -1.49
N GLU A 49 -18.10 14.22 -2.46
CA GLU A 49 -17.70 15.14 -3.55
C GLU A 49 -17.23 16.52 -3.03
N ASP A 50 -17.72 16.95 -1.87
CA ASP A 50 -17.28 18.18 -1.24
C ASP A 50 -15.91 18.01 -0.53
N LEU A 51 -15.58 16.77 -0.12
CA LEU A 51 -14.34 16.42 0.59
C LEU A 51 -13.21 16.03 -0.35
N GLU A 52 -13.52 15.38 -1.47
CA GLU A 52 -12.56 14.82 -2.43
C GLU A 52 -11.41 15.78 -2.81
N PRO A 53 -11.65 17.08 -3.06
CA PRO A 53 -10.57 18.02 -3.36
C PRO A 53 -9.57 18.22 -2.20
N PHE A 54 -9.93 17.87 -0.97
CA PHE A 54 -9.09 18.01 0.22
C PHE A 54 -8.45 16.69 0.67
N LEU A 55 -8.67 15.59 -0.07
CA LEU A 55 -8.07 14.28 0.20
C LEU A 55 -6.96 13.93 -0.79
N ASP A 56 -6.76 14.81 -1.78
CA ASP A 56 -5.77 14.70 -2.84
C ASP A 56 -4.35 14.75 -2.26
N CYS A 57 -3.63 13.64 -2.38
CA CYS A 57 -2.25 13.50 -1.91
C CYS A 57 -1.23 13.96 -2.95
N GLU A 58 -1.65 14.39 -4.14
CA GLU A 58 -0.78 14.96 -5.16
C GLU A 58 -0.87 16.49 -5.20
N ALA A 59 -1.93 17.07 -4.62
CA ALA A 59 -2.09 18.51 -4.46
C ALA A 59 -0.97 19.11 -3.59
N ASP A 60 -0.59 20.35 -3.89
CA ASP A 60 0.28 21.11 -3.00
C ASP A 60 -0.53 21.95 -2.00
N ARG A 61 0.17 22.53 -1.02
CA ARG A 61 -0.45 23.37 0.01
C ARG A 61 -1.21 24.56 -0.59
N ALA A 62 -0.71 25.15 -1.67
CA ALA A 62 -1.33 26.31 -2.29
C ALA A 62 -2.64 25.92 -3.00
N ASP A 63 -2.68 24.77 -3.67
CA ASP A 63 -3.88 24.21 -4.30
C ASP A 63 -4.97 23.96 -3.25
N ILE A 64 -4.62 23.32 -2.13
CA ILE A 64 -5.56 23.04 -1.03
C ILE A 64 -6.10 24.34 -0.42
N GLN A 65 -5.21 25.32 -0.20
CA GLN A 65 -5.59 26.62 0.30
C GLN A 65 -6.51 27.35 -0.70
N GLU A 66 -6.24 27.28 -2.00
CA GLU A 66 -7.07 27.88 -3.05
C GLU A 66 -8.46 27.23 -3.11
N ARG A 67 -8.53 25.89 -3.08
CA ARG A 67 -9.78 25.11 -3.00
C ARG A 67 -10.60 25.50 -1.75
N ALA A 68 -9.94 25.65 -0.60
CA ALA A 68 -10.61 26.07 0.65
C ALA A 68 -11.13 27.51 0.54
N PHE A 69 -10.35 28.43 -0.05
CA PHE A 69 -10.81 29.79 -0.32
C PHE A 69 -11.98 29.85 -1.27
N GLU A 70 -12.01 29.03 -2.33
CA GLU A 70 -13.14 28.96 -3.25
C GLU A 70 -14.44 28.62 -2.50
N ARG A 71 -14.40 27.63 -1.60
CA ARG A 71 -15.54 27.25 -0.77
C ARG A 71 -15.92 28.34 0.24
N PHE A 72 -14.92 28.98 0.86
CA PHE A 72 -15.14 30.10 1.78
C PHE A 72 -15.85 31.29 1.10
N LEU A 73 -15.36 31.71 -0.07
CA LEU A 73 -15.90 32.85 -0.82
C LEU A 73 -17.33 32.58 -1.30
N LYS A 74 -17.60 31.35 -1.79
CA LYS A 74 -18.96 30.91 -2.13
C LYS A 74 -19.89 30.97 -0.92
N ARG A 75 -19.42 30.57 0.27
CA ARG A 75 -20.23 30.62 1.50
C ARG A 75 -20.60 32.04 1.90
N ILE A 76 -19.66 32.99 1.81
CA ILE A 76 -19.91 34.38 2.23
C ILE A 76 -20.65 35.21 1.17
N ASP A 77 -21.12 34.58 0.09
CA ASP A 77 -21.77 35.22 -1.05
C ASP A 77 -20.93 36.39 -1.59
N ASP A 78 -19.66 36.12 -1.93
CA ASP A 78 -18.76 37.16 -2.43
C ASP A 78 -19.26 37.77 -3.75
N LYS A 79 -19.83 38.98 -3.63
CA LYS A 79 -20.32 39.78 -4.77
C LYS A 79 -19.20 40.56 -5.47
N LEU A 80 -18.01 40.60 -4.90
CA LEU A 80 -16.87 41.35 -5.43
C LEU A 80 -16.07 40.55 -6.47
N GLY A 81 -16.32 39.24 -6.60
CA GLY A 81 -15.66 38.39 -7.58
C GLY A 81 -14.17 38.19 -7.31
N ILE A 82 -13.79 38.11 -6.03
CA ILE A 82 -12.42 37.87 -5.61
C ILE A 82 -11.98 36.50 -6.11
N LEU A 83 -10.86 36.44 -6.82
CA LEU A 83 -10.28 35.17 -7.22
C LEU A 83 -9.70 34.45 -5.99
N PRO A 84 -9.97 33.14 -5.79
CA PRO A 84 -9.52 32.38 -4.63
C PRO A 84 -8.01 32.52 -4.32
N ARG A 85 -7.15 32.43 -5.35
CA ARG A 85 -5.70 32.66 -5.24
C ARG A 85 -5.26 34.04 -4.71
N HIS A 86 -6.14 35.05 -4.77
CA HIS A 86 -5.87 36.40 -4.28
C HIS A 86 -6.64 36.74 -3.00
N ALA A 87 -7.45 35.81 -2.49
CA ALA A 87 -8.35 36.04 -1.36
C ALA A 87 -7.63 36.46 -0.08
N ALA A 88 -6.50 35.83 0.24
CA ALA A 88 -5.71 36.19 1.42
C ALA A 88 -5.23 37.64 1.38
N ALA A 89 -4.79 38.12 0.21
CA ALA A 89 -4.34 39.50 0.02
C ALA A 89 -5.52 40.48 0.07
N ALA A 90 -6.64 40.14 -0.58
CA ALA A 90 -7.85 40.96 -0.60
C ALA A 90 -8.48 41.11 0.79
N LEU A 91 -8.48 40.04 1.60
CA LEU A 91 -9.01 40.03 2.95
C LEU A 91 -8.00 40.54 4.00
N GLY A 92 -6.74 40.72 3.62
CA GLY A 92 -5.63 41.09 4.51
C GLY A 92 -5.24 40.02 5.54
N LYS A 93 -5.88 38.84 5.50
CA LYS A 93 -5.61 37.69 6.36
C LYS A 93 -6.17 36.41 5.74
N ILE A 94 -5.69 35.26 6.20
CA ILE A 94 -6.31 33.96 5.92
C ILE A 94 -7.35 33.69 7.01
N PRO A 95 -8.62 33.39 6.66
CA PRO A 95 -9.65 33.02 7.64
C PRO A 95 -9.30 31.72 8.39
N ASP A 96 -9.70 31.63 9.66
CA ASP A 96 -9.41 30.47 10.52
C ASP A 96 -9.98 29.16 9.94
N ASP A 97 -11.22 29.18 9.43
CA ASP A 97 -11.84 28.01 8.77
C ASP A 97 -11.00 27.48 7.57
N VAL A 98 -10.27 28.37 6.87
CA VAL A 98 -9.38 27.99 5.76
C VAL A 98 -8.07 27.40 6.31
N LEU A 99 -7.51 27.98 7.37
CA LEU A 99 -6.31 27.46 8.03
C LEU A 99 -6.55 26.09 8.66
N GLU A 100 -7.73 25.85 9.24
CA GLU A 100 -8.12 24.55 9.82
C GLU A 100 -8.12 23.45 8.75
N VAL A 101 -8.71 23.71 7.58
CA VAL A 101 -8.72 22.75 6.46
C VAL A 101 -7.31 22.46 5.94
N VAL A 102 -6.49 23.50 5.74
CA VAL A 102 -5.10 23.32 5.28
C VAL A 102 -4.29 22.53 6.32
N GLY A 103 -4.43 22.85 7.61
CA GLY A 103 -3.74 22.13 8.68
C GLY A 103 -4.17 20.67 8.80
N ALA A 104 -5.47 20.38 8.67
CA ALA A 104 -5.99 19.02 8.66
C ALA A 104 -5.47 18.21 7.46
N TRP A 105 -5.40 18.83 6.27
CA TRP A 105 -4.79 18.21 5.10
C TRP A 105 -3.29 17.97 5.30
N GLU A 106 -2.53 18.92 5.86
CA GLU A 106 -1.10 18.73 6.14
C GLU A 106 -0.86 17.56 7.12
N GLN A 107 -1.72 17.39 8.12
CA GLN A 107 -1.64 16.24 9.04
C GLN A 107 -1.89 14.93 8.33
N TYR A 108 -2.90 14.88 7.47
CA TYR A 108 -3.19 13.71 6.64
C TYR A 108 -2.01 13.41 5.72
N TYR A 109 -1.58 14.38 4.91
CA TYR A 109 -0.49 14.26 3.93
C TYR A 109 0.83 13.77 4.54
N ASN A 110 1.22 14.29 5.71
CA ASN A 110 2.47 13.91 6.38
C ASN A 110 2.37 12.60 7.17
N GLY A 111 1.15 12.10 7.40
CA GLY A 111 0.88 10.86 8.11
C GLY A 111 0.66 9.66 7.20
N PRO A 112 0.25 8.51 7.76
CA PRO A 112 -0.31 7.42 6.97
C PRO A 112 -1.55 7.89 6.19
N THR A 113 -1.45 7.85 4.86
CA THR A 113 -2.52 8.18 3.92
C THR A 113 -3.01 6.93 3.16
N SER A 114 -4.19 7.06 2.55
CA SER A 114 -4.71 6.12 1.56
C SER A 114 -4.67 6.75 0.18
N LYS A 115 -4.23 5.99 -0.84
CA LYS A 115 -4.38 6.36 -2.25
C LYS A 115 -5.85 6.38 -2.69
N ASP A 116 -6.70 5.63 -2.00
CA ASP A 116 -8.14 5.60 -2.19
C ASP A 116 -8.86 5.87 -0.85
N PRO A 117 -9.04 7.15 -0.48
CA PRO A 117 -9.76 7.55 0.73
C PRO A 117 -11.24 7.14 0.71
N LYS A 118 -11.82 6.93 -0.48
CA LYS A 118 -13.24 6.61 -0.65
C LYS A 118 -13.60 5.28 0.01
N LYS A 119 -12.66 4.33 0.11
CA LYS A 119 -12.87 3.07 0.84
C LYS A 119 -13.29 3.28 2.30
N TYR A 120 -12.79 4.35 2.93
CA TYR A 120 -13.12 4.70 4.31
C TYR A 120 -14.45 5.46 4.42
N TRP A 121 -15.03 5.91 3.31
CA TRP A 121 -16.27 6.67 3.30
C TRP A 121 -17.50 5.75 3.32
N SER A 122 -18.53 6.14 4.07
CA SER A 122 -19.83 5.49 4.04
C SER A 122 -20.90 6.37 3.41
N ASP A 123 -21.36 6.00 2.21
CA ASP A 123 -22.42 6.73 1.51
C ASP A 123 -23.73 6.80 2.31
N THR A 124 -24.09 5.73 3.04
CA THR A 124 -25.32 5.72 3.84
C THR A 124 -25.25 6.63 5.07
N LYS A 125 -24.09 6.70 5.74
CA LYS A 125 -23.93 7.49 6.97
C LYS A 125 -23.28 8.86 6.73
N GLN A 126 -22.83 9.14 5.50
CA GLN A 126 -22.12 10.34 5.08
C GLN A 126 -20.97 10.70 6.03
N LYS A 127 -20.14 9.71 6.38
CA LYS A 127 -18.99 9.86 7.27
C LYS A 127 -17.94 8.78 7.05
N PHE A 128 -16.71 9.07 7.46
CA PHE A 128 -15.63 8.10 7.49
C PHE A 128 -15.86 6.99 8.53
N ARG A 129 -15.29 5.82 8.27
CA ARG A 129 -15.32 4.65 9.16
C ARG A 129 -13.99 3.89 9.08
N PRO A 130 -13.58 3.25 10.19
CA PRO A 130 -12.45 2.33 10.15
C PRO A 130 -12.76 1.13 9.27
N LEU A 131 -11.75 0.63 8.56
CA LEU A 131 -11.84 -0.56 7.73
C LEU A 131 -11.33 -1.78 8.50
N PRO A 132 -12.17 -2.80 8.72
CA PRO A 132 -11.69 -4.04 9.34
C PRO A 132 -10.77 -4.81 8.38
N VAL A 133 -9.88 -5.64 8.92
CA VAL A 133 -9.12 -6.60 8.12
C VAL A 133 -10.03 -7.74 7.71
N THR A 134 -10.12 -7.98 6.40
CA THR A 134 -10.97 -9.04 5.83
C THR A 134 -10.34 -10.41 5.98
N GLU A 135 -11.15 -11.47 5.98
CA GLU A 135 -10.64 -12.86 6.04
C GLU A 135 -9.68 -13.18 4.89
N LYS A 136 -9.96 -12.68 3.68
CA LYS A 136 -9.06 -12.83 2.52
C LYS A 136 -7.68 -12.20 2.74
N GLU A 137 -7.63 -11.05 3.42
CA GLU A 137 -6.36 -10.40 3.78
C GLU A 137 -5.62 -11.18 4.84
N LYS A 138 -6.32 -11.69 5.87
CA LYS A 138 -5.72 -12.57 6.88
C LYS A 138 -5.13 -13.83 6.26
N GLU A 139 -5.86 -14.47 5.35
CA GLU A 139 -5.40 -15.65 4.60
C GLU A 139 -4.19 -15.31 3.72
N GLY A 140 -4.20 -14.16 3.04
CA GLY A 140 -3.05 -13.70 2.23
C GLY A 140 -1.80 -13.44 3.07
N ILE A 141 -1.95 -12.80 4.23
CA ILE A 141 -0.86 -12.58 5.19
C ILE A 141 -0.35 -13.91 5.74
N ALA A 142 -1.25 -14.81 6.14
CA ALA A 142 -0.88 -16.14 6.62
C ALA A 142 -0.13 -16.94 5.56
N ALA A 143 -0.57 -16.90 4.30
CA ALA A 143 0.08 -17.58 3.18
C ALA A 143 1.49 -17.04 2.92
N ARG A 144 1.69 -15.71 3.02
CA ARG A 144 3.01 -15.08 2.94
C ARG A 144 3.94 -15.57 4.04
N ASN A 145 3.41 -15.82 5.23
CA ASN A 145 4.17 -16.18 6.42
C ASN A 145 4.36 -17.71 6.61
N ILE A 146 4.12 -18.52 5.58
CA ILE A 146 4.31 -19.99 5.56
C ILE A 146 5.80 -20.43 5.58
N ILE A 147 6.75 -19.49 5.49
CA ILE A 147 8.17 -19.84 5.37
C ILE A 147 8.86 -19.54 6.70
N TYR A 148 8.56 -20.32 7.73
CA TYR A 148 9.48 -20.46 8.85
C TYR A 148 10.34 -21.71 8.67
N VAL A 149 11.65 -21.48 8.63
CA VAL A 149 12.68 -22.51 8.63
C VAL A 149 13.53 -22.22 9.86
N LYS A 150 13.73 -23.21 10.73
CA LYS A 150 14.71 -23.07 11.84
C LYS A 150 16.04 -22.62 11.26
N ASP A 151 16.77 -21.72 11.92
CA ASP A 151 18.04 -21.19 11.38
C ASP A 151 19.02 -22.29 10.91
N GLN A 152 19.01 -23.46 11.56
CA GLN A 152 19.81 -24.64 11.18
C GLN A 152 19.39 -25.30 9.86
N GLU A 153 18.14 -25.18 9.45
CA GLU A 153 17.57 -25.75 8.21
C GLU A 153 17.57 -24.73 7.06
N ARG A 154 17.83 -23.45 7.33
CA ARG A 154 17.91 -22.39 6.31
C ARG A 154 19.07 -22.61 5.35
N ALA A 155 20.24 -22.98 5.87
CA ALA A 155 21.39 -23.32 5.04
C ALA A 155 21.04 -24.48 4.09
N GLN A 156 20.35 -25.50 4.61
CA GLN A 156 19.93 -26.66 3.83
C GLN A 156 18.93 -26.30 2.72
N LEU A 157 17.97 -25.41 3.01
CA LEU A 157 17.03 -24.92 2.00
C LEU A 157 17.67 -24.00 0.96
N LEU A 158 18.64 -23.18 1.35
CA LEU A 158 19.37 -22.31 0.44
C LEU A 158 20.29 -23.14 -0.48
N ASP A 159 20.91 -24.19 0.07
CA ASP A 159 21.69 -25.16 -0.71
C ASP A 159 20.79 -26.02 -1.61
N TYR A 160 19.59 -26.40 -1.15
CA TYR A 160 18.60 -27.06 -1.99
C TYR A 160 18.14 -26.17 -3.15
N ALA A 161 17.79 -24.90 -2.88
CA ALA A 161 17.39 -23.94 -3.90
C ALA A 161 18.53 -23.65 -4.91
N ARG A 162 19.78 -23.57 -4.44
CA ARG A 162 20.97 -23.48 -5.28
C ARG A 162 21.12 -24.71 -6.17
N LEU A 163 20.97 -25.90 -5.60
CA LEU A 163 21.09 -27.16 -6.33
C LEU A 163 20.03 -27.26 -7.43
N VAL A 164 18.78 -26.94 -7.11
CA VAL A 164 17.68 -26.93 -8.09
C VAL A 164 17.90 -25.87 -9.17
N SER A 165 18.29 -24.63 -8.80
CA SER A 165 18.61 -23.58 -9.76
C SER A 165 19.73 -23.99 -10.71
N ASN A 166 20.81 -24.57 -10.18
CA ASN A 166 21.95 -25.03 -10.97
C ASN A 166 21.54 -26.17 -11.91
N ALA A 167 20.74 -27.13 -11.44
CA ALA A 167 20.24 -28.22 -12.27
C ALA A 167 19.37 -27.71 -13.43
N LEU A 168 18.43 -26.79 -13.16
CA LEU A 168 17.58 -26.18 -14.18
C LEU A 168 18.41 -25.39 -15.21
N ASN A 169 19.36 -24.57 -14.72
CA ASN A 169 20.21 -23.76 -15.59
C ASN A 169 21.13 -24.65 -16.46
N TYR A 170 21.71 -25.70 -15.87
CA TYR A 170 22.57 -26.66 -16.57
C TYR A 170 21.80 -27.45 -17.64
N ALA A 171 20.61 -27.95 -17.30
CA ALA A 171 19.72 -28.63 -18.24
C ALA A 171 19.31 -27.72 -19.40
N SER A 172 19.05 -26.45 -19.11
CA SER A 172 18.76 -25.44 -20.14
C SER A 172 19.97 -25.15 -21.03
N GLU A 173 21.17 -25.06 -20.47
CA GLU A 173 22.40 -24.72 -21.19
C GLU A 173 22.92 -25.85 -22.07
N HIS A 174 23.04 -27.04 -21.49
CA HIS A 174 23.77 -28.16 -22.09
C HIS A 174 22.86 -29.21 -22.73
N HIS A 175 21.58 -29.23 -22.36
CA HIS A 175 20.60 -30.20 -22.88
C HIS A 175 19.41 -29.53 -23.57
N HIS A 176 19.39 -28.19 -23.68
CA HIS A 176 18.33 -27.41 -24.32
C HIS A 176 16.91 -27.68 -23.80
N ILE A 177 16.79 -28.14 -22.54
CA ILE A 177 15.50 -28.36 -21.89
C ILE A 177 14.90 -27.01 -21.50
N LYS A 178 13.65 -26.76 -21.92
CA LYS A 178 12.93 -25.51 -21.62
C LYS A 178 12.02 -25.70 -20.40
N THR A 179 12.43 -25.12 -19.28
CA THR A 179 11.58 -25.05 -18.07
C THR A 179 10.94 -23.67 -17.99
N TYR A 180 9.61 -23.62 -18.07
CA TYR A 180 8.86 -22.38 -17.90
C TYR A 180 8.61 -22.12 -16.42
N PRO A 181 8.85 -20.88 -15.92
CA PRO A 181 8.66 -20.58 -14.50
C PRO A 181 7.24 -20.84 -14.00
N GLY A 182 6.22 -20.49 -14.78
CA GLY A 182 4.81 -20.68 -14.41
C GLY A 182 4.48 -22.15 -14.09
N SER A 183 4.69 -23.04 -15.07
CA SER A 183 4.44 -24.47 -14.89
C SER A 183 5.32 -25.10 -13.81
N PHE A 184 6.58 -24.66 -13.71
CA PHE A 184 7.50 -25.18 -12.71
C PHE A 184 7.03 -24.89 -11.28
N PHE A 185 6.55 -23.67 -11.01
CA PHE A 185 6.04 -23.30 -9.69
C PHE A 185 4.63 -23.81 -9.42
N GLU A 186 3.83 -24.08 -10.45
CA GLU A 186 2.58 -24.84 -10.28
C GLU A 186 2.85 -26.26 -9.76
N ASP A 187 3.85 -26.94 -10.33
CA ASP A 187 4.25 -28.29 -9.90
C ASP A 187 5.05 -28.28 -8.59
N ASN A 188 5.77 -27.19 -8.31
CA ASN A 188 6.66 -27.05 -7.15
C ASN A 188 6.42 -25.73 -6.38
N PRO A 189 5.21 -25.54 -5.80
CA PRO A 189 4.84 -24.26 -5.17
C PRO A 189 5.72 -23.91 -3.97
N HIS A 190 6.27 -24.93 -3.30
CA HIS A 190 7.19 -24.78 -2.18
C HIS A 190 8.54 -24.12 -2.55
N LEU A 191 8.92 -24.10 -3.83
CA LEU A 191 10.14 -23.45 -4.33
C LEU A 191 9.94 -21.98 -4.73
N GLN A 192 8.69 -21.56 -4.96
CA GLN A 192 8.35 -20.19 -5.34
C GLN A 192 8.91 -19.12 -4.38
N PRO A 193 8.90 -19.31 -3.05
CA PRO A 193 9.52 -18.33 -2.16
C PRO A 193 11.05 -18.41 -2.09
N LEU A 194 11.66 -19.50 -2.55
CA LEU A 194 13.09 -19.79 -2.43
C LEU A 194 13.88 -19.44 -3.69
N MET A 195 13.20 -19.22 -4.82
CA MET A 195 13.81 -19.04 -6.13
C MET A 195 13.17 -17.86 -6.87
N THR A 196 13.98 -17.18 -7.67
CA THR A 196 13.55 -16.18 -8.65
C THR A 196 14.05 -16.59 -10.03
N TRP A 197 13.63 -15.87 -11.07
CA TRP A 197 14.06 -16.12 -12.43
C TRP A 197 14.17 -14.83 -13.22
N GLU A 198 15.03 -14.86 -14.23
CA GLU A 198 15.20 -13.78 -15.19
C GLU A 198 15.05 -14.33 -16.61
N GLN A 199 14.35 -13.59 -17.46
CA GLN A 199 14.28 -13.92 -18.88
C GLN A 199 15.51 -13.34 -19.59
N THR A 200 16.22 -14.18 -20.33
CA THR A 200 17.37 -13.81 -21.16
C THR A 200 17.12 -14.19 -22.61
N GLU A 201 17.73 -13.45 -23.53
CA GLU A 201 17.73 -13.82 -24.94
C GLU A 201 18.74 -14.92 -25.19
N ALA A 202 18.30 -16.00 -25.85
CA ALA A 202 19.16 -17.08 -26.30
C ALA A 202 18.99 -17.31 -27.81
N VAL A 203 20.03 -17.90 -28.42
CA VAL A 203 20.09 -18.22 -29.86
C VAL A 203 18.88 -19.03 -30.36
N TYR A 204 18.22 -19.77 -29.46
CA TYR A 204 17.03 -20.60 -29.75
C TYR A 204 15.78 -20.20 -28.92
N GLY A 205 15.53 -18.89 -28.82
CA GLY A 205 14.33 -18.31 -28.21
C GLY A 205 14.54 -17.81 -26.79
N LYS A 206 13.44 -17.63 -26.04
CA LYS A 206 13.49 -17.16 -24.64
C LYS A 206 14.11 -18.23 -23.74
N ARG A 207 15.12 -17.86 -22.95
CA ARG A 207 15.73 -18.69 -21.91
C ARG A 207 15.40 -18.09 -20.55
N PHE A 208 15.08 -18.93 -19.57
CA PHE A 208 14.87 -18.51 -18.19
C PHE A 208 16.05 -18.97 -17.35
N VAL A 209 16.67 -18.02 -16.63
CA VAL A 209 17.76 -18.29 -15.71
C VAL A 209 17.20 -18.23 -14.30
N PHE A 210 17.20 -19.36 -13.61
CA PHE A 210 16.73 -19.46 -12.23
C PHE A 210 17.85 -19.07 -11.27
N LYS A 211 17.52 -18.33 -10.21
CA LYS A 211 18.45 -17.92 -9.17
C LYS A 211 17.86 -18.20 -7.79
N PRO A 212 18.65 -18.64 -6.81
CA PRO A 212 18.18 -18.72 -5.43
C PRO A 212 17.85 -17.31 -4.92
N LYS A 213 16.69 -17.15 -4.29
CA LYS A 213 16.25 -15.90 -3.67
C LYS A 213 16.84 -15.79 -2.27
N VAL A 214 18.12 -15.40 -2.18
CA VAL A 214 18.88 -15.31 -0.92
C VAL A 214 18.21 -14.37 0.08
N GLN A 215 17.63 -13.27 -0.40
CA GLN A 215 16.87 -12.29 0.40
C GLN A 215 15.56 -12.85 0.98
N GLY A 216 14.99 -13.91 0.39
CA GLY A 216 13.78 -14.57 0.92
C GLY A 216 14.03 -15.42 2.18
N LEU A 217 15.30 -15.70 2.50
CA LEU A 217 15.72 -16.55 3.63
C LEU A 217 16.57 -15.80 4.66
N THR A 218 17.09 -14.61 4.31
CA THR A 218 17.84 -13.74 5.22
C THR A 218 17.06 -12.45 5.40
N PHE A 219 16.43 -12.29 6.55
CA PHE A 219 15.81 -11.05 7.01
C PHE A 219 14.61 -10.55 6.20
N ARG A 220 13.45 -10.55 6.87
CA ARG A 220 12.53 -9.42 6.95
C ARG A 220 12.35 -8.59 5.68
N ASP A 221 12.00 -9.22 4.56
CA ASP A 221 11.18 -8.53 3.57
C ASP A 221 9.71 -8.78 3.91
N SER A 222 9.32 -8.23 5.07
CA SER A 222 8.02 -7.57 5.16
C SER A 222 8.09 -6.32 4.27
N ALA A 223 8.27 -6.53 2.97
CA ALA A 223 7.82 -5.57 1.98
C ALA A 223 6.30 -5.64 2.06
N TYR A 224 5.74 -5.01 3.09
CA TYR A 224 4.36 -4.60 3.14
C TYR A 224 4.21 -3.55 2.03
N THR A 225 4.05 -4.00 0.80
CA THR A 225 3.13 -3.35 -0.12
C THR A 225 1.78 -3.57 0.52
N ALA A 226 1.25 -2.54 1.18
CA ALA A 226 -0.12 -2.57 1.65
C ALA A 226 -0.99 -3.10 0.52
N PHE A 227 -1.98 -3.93 0.83
CA PHE A 227 -3.05 -4.26 -0.13
C PHE A 227 -3.80 -3.01 -0.66
N ASP A 228 -3.42 -1.82 -0.22
CA ASP A 228 -3.87 -0.49 -0.64
C ASP A 228 -2.91 0.24 -1.62
N GLU A 229 -1.83 -0.40 -2.11
CA GLU A 229 -0.90 0.23 -3.07
C GLU A 229 -1.17 -0.11 -4.55
N GLY A 230 -2.21 -0.88 -4.86
CA GLY A 230 -2.67 -1.17 -6.23
C GLY A 230 -3.72 -0.21 -6.74
#